data_AF-A0A969BH52-F1
#
_entry.id   AF-A0A969BH52-F1
#
_cell.length_a   1.000
_cell.length_b   1.000
_cell.length_c   1.000
_cell.angle_alpha   90.00
_cell.angle_beta   90.00
_cell.angle_gamma   90.00
#
_symmetry.space_group_name_H-M   'P 1'
#
loop_
_entity.id
_entity.type
_entity.pdbx_description
1 polymer ?
#
loop_
_entity_poly.entity_id
_entity_poly.type
_entity_poly.pdbx_seq_one_letter_code
_entity_poly.pdbx_strand_id
1 'polypeptide(L)' 'LRDFYLSTVSNRMNEIMKVLTIIATIFIPLSFIAGVYGMNFDVMPELSWRLGYPFVWGIMILMVGAMIVYFKHKKWF' A
#
# COMPACT_ATOMS: atom_id res chain seq x y z
N LEU A 1 -22.27 32.67 3.98
CA LEU A 1 -22.36 31.75 5.15
C LEU A 1 -22.55 30.29 4.71
N ARG A 2 -23.57 29.99 3.88
CA ARG A 2 -23.81 28.63 3.34
C ARG A 2 -22.63 28.08 2.54
N ASP A 3 -22.05 28.89 1.67
CA ASP A 3 -20.90 28.48 0.84
C ASP A 3 -19.66 28.19 1.68
N PHE A 4 -19.40 29.00 2.71
CA PHE A 4 -18.27 28.78 3.64
C PHE A 4 -18.43 27.48 4.44
N TYR A 5 -19.67 27.14 4.83
CA TYR A 5 -20.00 25.90 5.53
C TYR A 5 -19.81 24.68 4.61
N LEU A 6 -20.27 24.78 3.36
CA LEU A 6 -20.06 23.75 2.34
C LEU A 6 -18.58 23.57 2.01
N SER A 7 -17.80 24.66 1.90
CA SER A 7 -16.35 24.59 1.69
C SER A 7 -15.62 23.91 2.87
N THR A 8 -16.04 24.19 4.11
CA THR A 8 -15.44 23.58 5.30
C THR A 8 -15.76 22.08 5.38
N VAL A 9 -17.00 21.69 5.07
CA VAL A 9 -17.41 20.27 4.99
C VAL A 9 -16.69 19.55 3.85
N SER A 10 -16.56 20.20 2.69
CA SER A 10 -15.84 19.65 1.53
C SER A 10 -14.33 19.48 1.80
N ASN A 11 -13.69 20.43 2.50
CA ASN A 11 -12.29 20.28 2.91
C ASN A 11 -12.09 19.09 3.87
N ARG A 12 -12.98 18.91 4.86
CA ARG A 12 -12.95 17.74 5.75
C ARG A 12 -13.14 16.44 4.98
N MET A 13 -14.08 16.42 4.03
CA MET A 13 -14.28 15.26 3.15
C MET A 13 -13.01 14.94 2.34
N ASN A 14 -12.36 15.95 1.78
CA ASN A 14 -11.11 15.78 1.04
C ASN A 14 -9.99 15.24 1.94
N GLU A 15 -9.85 15.72 3.18
CA GLU A 15 -8.88 15.17 4.12
C GLU A 15 -9.17 13.70 4.46
N ILE A 16 -10.43 13.35 4.75
CA ILE A 16 -10.82 11.97 5.06
C ILE A 16 -10.51 11.05 3.87
N MET A 17 -10.89 11.46 2.65
CA MET A 17 -10.61 10.71 1.43
C MET A 17 -9.10 10.56 1.20
N LYS A 18 -8.32 11.61 1.49
CA LYS A 18 -6.86 11.58 1.38
C LYS A 18 -6.24 10.57 2.35
N VAL A 19 -6.66 10.56 3.61
CA VAL A 19 -6.17 9.59 4.61
C VAL A 19 -6.56 8.17 4.22
N LEU A 20 -7.82 7.93 3.85
CA LEU A 20 -8.28 6.60 3.44
C LEU A 20 -7.53 6.09 2.21
N THR A 21 -7.30 6.95 1.21
CA THR A 21 -6.54 6.60 0.00
C THR A 21 -5.10 6.23 0.32
N ILE A 22 -4.45 6.97 1.23
CA ILE A 22 -3.08 6.67 1.67
C ILE A 22 -3.03 5.29 2.34
N ILE A 23 -3.95 5.02 3.28
CA ILE A 23 -4.02 3.72 3.97
C ILE A 23 -4.26 2.60 2.97
N ALA A 24 -5.24 2.74 2.07
CA ALA A 24 -5.57 1.74 1.06
C ALA A 24 -4.42 1.48 0.09
N THR A 25 -3.72 2.53 -0.36
CA THR A 25 -2.61 2.36 -1.29
C THR A 25 -1.44 1.59 -0.67
N ILE A 26 -1.26 1.67 0.65
CA ILE A 26 -0.27 0.85 1.38
C ILE A 26 -0.79 -0.57 1.60
N PHE A 27 -2.06 -0.73 1.98
CA PHE A 27 -2.65 -2.02 2.31
C PHE A 27 -2.87 -2.93 1.10
N ILE A 28 -3.31 -2.42 -0.05
CA ILE A 28 -3.60 -3.21 -1.24
C ILE A 28 -2.41 -4.06 -1.71
N PRO A 29 -1.20 -3.51 -1.94
CA PRO A 29 -0.05 -4.33 -2.35
C PRO A 29 0.39 -5.28 -1.24
N LEU A 30 0.31 -4.85 0.03
CA LEU A 30 0.67 -5.69 1.18
C LEU A 30 -0.26 -6.90 1.31
N SER A 31 -1.57 -6.68 1.17
CA SER A 31 -2.59 -7.72 1.16
C SER A 31 -2.51 -8.61 -0.07
N PHE A 32 -2.17 -8.07 -1.25
CA PHE A 32 -1.94 -8.88 -2.45
C PHE A 32 -0.81 -9.87 -2.22
N ILE A 33 0.31 -9.42 -1.65
CA ILE A 33 1.44 -10.31 -1.40
C ILE A 33 1.12 -11.30 -0.27
N ALA A 34 0.48 -10.85 0.81
CA ALA A 34 0.00 -11.77 1.86
C ALA A 34 -0.99 -12.81 1.32
N GLY A 35 -1.81 -12.46 0.32
CA GLY A 35 -2.70 -13.38 -0.38
C GLY A 35 -1.94 -14.40 -1.22
N VAL A 36 -0.97 -13.95 -2.03
CA VAL A 36 -0.10 -14.83 -2.84
C VAL A 36 0.70 -15.79 -1.96
N TYR A 37 1.19 -15.34 -0.78
CA TYR A 37 1.92 -16.15 0.20
C TYR A 37 1.03 -16.99 1.11
N GLY A 38 -0.21 -16.57 1.34
CA GLY A 38 -1.20 -17.27 2.16
C GLY A 38 -1.94 -18.38 1.41
N MET A 39 -1.83 -18.42 0.09
CA MET A 39 -2.25 -19.59 -0.69
C MET A 39 -1.30 -20.75 -0.36
N ASN A 40 -1.85 -21.84 0.20
CA ASN A 40 -1.15 -23.09 0.50
C ASN A 40 -0.62 -23.74 -0.79
N PHE A 41 0.44 -23.20 -1.38
CA PHE A 41 1.15 -23.83 -2.47
C PHE A 41 2.09 -24.89 -1.88
N ASP A 42 1.62 -26.14 -1.89
CA ASP A 42 2.35 -27.34 -1.43
C ASP A 42 3.65 -27.58 -2.23
N VAL A 43 3.77 -27.01 -3.43
CA VAL A 43 5.01 -26.96 -4.23
C VAL A 43 5.11 -25.61 -4.94
N MET A 44 5.77 -24.62 -4.32
CA MET A 44 6.36 -23.50 -5.07
C MET A 44 7.75 -23.93 -5.55
N PRO A 45 8.05 -23.98 -6.86
CA PRO A 45 9.36 -24.38 -7.38
C PRO A 45 10.52 -23.48 -6.90
N GLU A 46 10.21 -22.29 -6.38
CA GLU A 46 11.16 -21.36 -5.75
C GLU A 46 11.60 -21.78 -4.33
N LEU A 47 10.91 -22.75 -3.69
CA LEU A 47 11.24 -23.28 -2.36
C LEU A 47 12.45 -24.23 -2.38
N SER A 48 12.84 -24.73 -3.56
CA SER A 48 14.09 -25.49 -3.73
C SER A 48 15.33 -24.61 -3.56
N TRP A 49 15.19 -23.30 -3.71
CA TRP A 49 16.20 -22.32 -3.29
C TRP A 49 15.92 -21.88 -1.87
N ARG A 50 16.87 -22.17 -0.99
CA ARG A 50 16.92 -21.74 0.43
C ARG A 50 16.72 -20.22 0.64
N LEU A 51 16.76 -19.42 -0.42
CA LEU A 51 16.67 -17.97 -0.47
C LEU A 51 15.39 -17.42 -1.16
N GLY A 52 14.48 -18.26 -1.67
CA GLY A 52 13.25 -17.78 -2.35
C GLY A 52 12.32 -16.97 -1.42
N TYR A 53 12.15 -17.44 -0.18
CA TYR A 53 11.37 -16.73 0.85
C TYR A 53 11.91 -15.32 1.17
N PRO A 54 13.22 -15.14 1.50
CA PRO A 54 13.77 -13.81 1.74
C PRO A 54 13.85 -12.92 0.49
N PHE A 55 13.98 -13.47 -0.72
CA PHE A 55 13.98 -12.68 -1.96
C PHE A 55 12.65 -11.96 -2.18
N VAL A 56 11.55 -12.65 -1.95
CA VAL A 56 10.24 -12.03 -2.14
C VAL A 56 9.87 -11.10 -0.99
N TRP A 57 10.29 -11.38 0.24
CA TRP A 57 10.30 -10.37 1.31
C TRP A 57 11.09 -9.11 0.89
N GLY A 58 12.23 -9.29 0.22
CA GLY A 58 12.99 -8.19 -0.37
C GLY A 58 12.18 -7.40 -1.40
N ILE A 59 11.47 -8.07 -2.30
CA ILE A 59 10.57 -7.43 -3.28
C ILE A 59 9.42 -6.71 -2.59
N MET A 60 8.80 -7.29 -1.54
CA MET A 60 7.75 -6.61 -0.77
C MET A 60 8.25 -5.31 -0.17
N ILE A 61 9.39 -5.37 0.53
CA ILE A 61 9.98 -4.21 1.20
C ILE A 61 10.41 -3.17 0.16
N LEU A 62 10.98 -3.59 -0.97
CA LEU A 62 11.34 -2.70 -2.07
C LEU A 62 10.11 -2.02 -2.66
N MET A 63 9.01 -2.74 -2.87
CA MET A 63 7.78 -2.22 -3.45
C MET A 63 7.08 -1.24 -2.50
N VAL A 64 7.01 -1.58 -1.20
CA VAL A 64 6.52 -0.69 -0.15
C VAL A 64 7.41 0.55 -0.04
N GLY A 65 8.73 0.38 -0.03
CA GLY A 65 9.69 1.47 0.01
C GLY A 65 9.57 2.40 -1.22
N ALA A 66 9.43 1.83 -2.42
CA ALA A 66 9.23 2.57 -3.66
C ALA A 66 7.92 3.37 -3.63
N MET A 67 6.83 2.78 -3.12
CA MET A 67 5.57 3.51 -2.94
C MET A 67 5.71 4.64 -1.93
N ILE A 68 6.33 4.42 -0.77
CA ILE A 68 6.55 5.49 0.23
C ILE A 68 7.39 6.62 -0.37
N VAL A 69 8.47 6.30 -1.08
CA VAL A 69 9.31 7.29 -1.77
C VAL A 69 8.52 8.02 -2.82
N TYR A 70 7.70 7.33 -3.62
CA TYR A 70 6.85 7.94 -4.64
C TYR A 70 5.83 8.92 -4.03
N PHE A 71 5.12 8.50 -2.97
CA PHE A 71 4.18 9.37 -2.25
C PHE A 71 4.86 10.58 -1.62
N LYS A 72 6.06 10.41 -1.06
CA LYS A 72 6.88 11.50 -0.51
C LYS A 72 7.34 12.47 -1.60
N HIS A 73 7.78 11.96 -2.74
CA HIS A 73 8.25 12.79 -3.87
C HIS A 73 7.11 13.60 -4.49
N LYS A 74 5.90 13.03 -4.52
CA LYS A 74 4.71 13.68 -5.07
C LYS A 74 4.07 14.70 -4.12
N LYS A 75 4.68 14.97 -2.93
CA LYS A 75 4.19 15.92 -1.91
C LYS A 75 2.72 15.70 -1.53
N TRP A 76 2.27 14.45 -1.53
CA TRP A 76 0.93 14.12 -1.02
C TRP A 76 0.91 14.07 0.51
N PHE A 77 2.09 13.95 1.15
CA PHE A 77 2.32 14.25 2.55
C PHE A 77 2.72 15.71 2.74
#